data_AF-A0A2T0BKU6-F1
#
_entry.id   AF-A0A2T0BKU6-F1
#
_cell.length_a   1.000
_cell.length_b   1.000
_cell.length_c   1.000
_cell.angle_alpha   90.00
_cell.angle_beta   90.00
_cell.angle_gamma   90.00
#
_symmetry.space_group_name_H-M   'P 1'
#
loop_
_entity.id
_entity.type
_entity.pdbx_description
1 polymer ?
#
loop_
_entity_poly.entity_id
_entity_poly.type
_entity_poly.pdbx_seq_one_letter_code
_entity_poly.pdbx_strand_id
1 'polypeptide(L)'
;MSREMKFLIWALWHNRITGGKEIVMANVSNQLKKNIKYLRTAYGESQLDLALAVGLDSPNAIANYEKGIRSPKPDTRKKIASHYRITEDELTHSDFSGLHFSTSQLGDKKKMMEMTMLMFPIICTERTMEDASFKQGYAAHMRALEAMKEGREFADTDYDICVSSYSDSYDNSETPESIANLLWWFLISELSVKNQWMIEGAKALNDKRVSDINFYKKFYLKDCTVSEEENLSEDIEQKDLEDLEEVIIELLKELKTYTEVSALADYYIAIRYILGCVNNNLTEGMNKAIGGEMMLSFMSLGNEYAKKFILQGIRNSPK
;
A
#
# COMPACT_ATOMS: atom_id res chain seq x y z
N MET A 1 3.82 -14.06 -6.82
CA MET A 1 3.77 -12.84 -5.99
C MET A 1 4.67 -13.02 -4.78
N SER A 2 5.73 -12.24 -4.74
CA SER A 2 6.85 -12.47 -3.83
C SER A 2 6.63 -11.76 -2.48
N ARG A 3 7.55 -11.97 -1.54
CA ARG A 3 7.68 -11.32 -0.21
C ARG A 3 7.47 -9.78 -0.23
N GLU A 4 7.61 -9.23 -1.42
CA GLU A 4 7.51 -7.89 -1.96
C GLU A 4 6.13 -7.25 -1.84
N MET A 5 5.05 -8.00 -2.11
CA MET A 5 3.68 -7.46 -2.01
C MET A 5 3.23 -7.29 -0.57
N LYS A 6 3.72 -8.18 0.28
CA LYS A 6 3.43 -8.21 1.72
C LYS A 6 4.04 -7.04 2.48
N PHE A 7 5.12 -6.50 1.91
CA PHE A 7 5.88 -5.39 2.44
C PHE A 7 5.21 -4.03 2.16
N LEU A 8 4.72 -3.85 0.92
CA LEU A 8 3.98 -2.66 0.46
C LEU A 8 2.86 -2.27 1.43
N ILE A 9 2.12 -3.28 1.88
CA ILE A 9 0.93 -3.15 2.72
C ILE A 9 1.25 -2.55 4.10
N TRP A 10 2.39 -2.93 4.67
CA TRP A 10 2.82 -2.48 5.99
C TRP A 10 3.41 -1.05 5.93
N ALA A 11 4.21 -0.75 4.90
CA ALA A 11 4.86 0.55 4.74
C ALA A 11 3.85 1.69 4.54
N LEU A 12 2.72 1.39 3.91
CA LEU A 12 1.65 2.34 3.65
C LEU A 12 0.78 2.67 4.87
N TRP A 13 0.79 1.84 5.90
CA TRP A 13 -0.17 1.91 7.02
C TRP A 13 0.42 2.52 8.31
N HIS A 14 1.74 2.46 8.52
CA HIS A 14 2.37 2.97 9.76
C HIS A 14 2.28 4.50 9.95
N ASN A 15 1.88 5.26 8.92
CA ASN A 15 1.84 6.73 8.97
C ASN A 15 0.58 7.32 9.64
N ARG A 16 -0.43 6.54 10.06
CA ARG A 16 -1.75 7.14 10.38
C ARG A 16 -2.42 6.83 11.71
N ILE A 17 -2.04 5.80 12.48
CA ILE A 17 -2.82 5.41 13.68
C ILE A 17 -2.18 5.80 15.03
N THR A 18 -1.09 6.58 15.03
CA THR A 18 -0.51 7.10 16.28
C THR A 18 -0.99 8.51 16.67
N GLY A 19 -1.80 9.18 15.84
CA GLY A 19 -2.23 10.57 16.06
C GLY A 19 -3.55 10.79 16.81
N GLY A 20 -4.13 9.76 17.43
CA GLY A 20 -5.38 9.87 18.18
C GLY A 20 -5.21 10.43 19.59
N LYS A 21 -4.71 11.66 19.74
CA LYS A 21 -4.80 12.44 20.99
C LYS A 21 -5.18 13.88 20.68
N GLU A 22 -6.09 14.40 21.52
CA GLU A 22 -6.70 15.72 21.51
C GLU A 22 -5.90 16.82 20.80
N ILE A 23 -6.59 17.54 19.90
CA ILE A 23 -6.13 18.81 19.33
C ILE A 23 -6.09 19.84 20.47
N VAL A 24 -5.00 19.80 21.24
CA VAL A 24 -4.54 20.97 21.97
C VAL A 24 -3.87 21.85 20.92
N MET A 25 -4.32 23.10 20.75
CA MET A 25 -3.70 24.07 19.84
C MET A 25 -2.24 24.35 20.25
N ALA A 26 -1.34 23.44 19.86
CA ALA A 26 0.09 23.62 19.95
C ALA A 26 0.53 24.46 18.75
N ASN A 27 1.32 25.49 19.03
CA ASN A 27 1.82 26.48 18.08
C ASN A 27 2.28 25.83 16.76
N VAL A 28 1.58 26.08 15.64
CA VAL A 28 1.70 25.39 14.33
C VAL A 28 3.15 25.33 13.82
N SER A 29 3.95 26.36 14.09
CA SER A 29 5.38 26.40 13.73
C SER A 29 6.24 25.32 14.45
N ASN A 30 5.81 24.87 15.64
CA ASN A 30 6.53 23.90 16.45
C ASN A 30 6.32 22.45 15.96
N GLN A 31 5.20 22.15 15.30
CA GLN A 31 4.90 20.79 14.87
C GLN A 31 5.64 20.43 13.57
N LEU A 32 5.63 21.31 12.57
CA LEU A 32 6.37 21.12 11.32
C LEU A 32 7.85 20.75 11.54
N LYS A 33 8.57 21.50 12.38
CA LYS A 33 9.99 21.23 12.65
C LYS A 33 10.24 19.87 13.32
N LYS A 34 9.32 19.44 14.18
CA LYS A 34 9.38 18.13 14.85
C LYS A 34 9.13 17.02 13.84
N ASN A 35 8.10 17.18 13.00
CA ASN A 35 7.73 16.22 11.97
C ASN A 35 8.84 15.97 10.96
N ILE A 36 9.50 17.03 10.46
CA ILE A 36 10.66 16.90 9.57
C ILE A 36 11.73 16.01 10.22
N LYS A 37 12.03 16.24 11.51
CA LYS A 37 13.01 15.45 12.24
C LYS A 37 12.54 14.01 12.45
N TYR A 38 11.30 13.81 12.90
CA TYR A 38 10.76 12.49 13.22
C TYR A 38 10.74 11.60 11.98
N LEU A 39 10.18 12.08 10.87
CA LEU A 39 10.15 11.36 9.60
C LEU A 39 11.56 10.97 9.16
N ARG A 40 12.47 11.94 9.07
CA ARG A 40 13.86 11.69 8.68
C ARG A 40 14.52 10.62 9.54
N THR A 41 14.40 10.73 10.87
CA THR A 41 15.01 9.76 11.77
C THR A 41 14.34 8.40 11.74
N ALA A 42 13.03 8.34 11.53
CA ALA A 42 12.29 7.09 11.42
C ALA A 42 12.81 6.28 10.22
N TYR A 43 12.95 6.93 9.05
CA TYR A 43 13.48 6.29 7.84
C TYR A 43 15.02 6.15 7.81
N GLY A 44 15.73 6.48 8.89
CA GLY A 44 17.18 6.30 8.98
C GLY A 44 18.00 7.23 8.08
N GLU A 45 17.44 8.38 7.74
CA GLU A 45 18.11 9.37 6.88
C GLU A 45 18.99 10.33 7.67
N SER A 46 20.13 10.70 7.07
CA SER A 46 20.93 11.84 7.49
C SER A 46 20.27 13.16 7.05
N GLN A 47 20.65 14.28 7.67
CA GLN A 47 20.17 15.60 7.21
C GLN A 47 20.66 15.91 5.79
N LEU A 48 21.78 15.33 5.36
CA LEU A 48 22.28 15.46 4.00
C LEU A 48 21.43 14.65 3.02
N ASP A 49 20.99 13.45 3.39
CA ASP A 49 20.15 12.59 2.55
C ASP A 49 18.86 13.32 2.16
N LEU A 50 18.14 13.85 3.16
CA LEU A 50 16.92 14.63 2.93
C LEU A 50 17.21 15.92 2.16
N ALA A 51 18.33 16.61 2.44
CA ALA A 51 18.70 17.83 1.73
C ALA A 51 18.84 17.57 0.22
N LEU A 52 19.62 16.56 -0.15
CA LEU A 52 19.86 16.19 -1.54
C LEU A 52 18.55 15.77 -2.22
N ALA A 53 17.75 14.92 -1.58
CA ALA A 53 16.49 14.43 -2.15
C ALA A 53 15.45 15.53 -2.43
N VAL A 54 15.54 16.69 -1.77
CA VAL A 54 14.64 17.83 -2.02
C VAL A 54 15.30 18.97 -2.81
N GLY A 55 16.50 18.74 -3.36
CA GLY A 55 17.24 19.66 -4.22
C GLY A 55 17.97 20.77 -3.46
N LEU A 56 18.53 20.45 -2.29
CA LEU A 56 19.37 21.34 -1.50
C LEU A 56 20.79 20.76 -1.39
N ASP A 57 21.80 21.63 -1.45
CA ASP A 57 23.21 21.21 -1.51
C ASP A 57 23.86 20.97 -0.14
N SER A 58 23.14 21.19 0.97
CA SER A 58 23.73 21.20 2.31
C SER A 58 22.78 20.75 3.41
N PRO A 59 23.25 19.97 4.42
CA PRO A 59 22.44 19.56 5.56
C PRO A 59 22.02 20.73 6.46
N ASN A 60 22.70 21.88 6.37
CA ASN A 60 22.46 23.04 7.23
C ASN A 60 21.03 23.58 7.11
N ALA A 61 20.45 23.53 5.91
CA ALA A 61 19.07 23.96 5.71
C ALA A 61 18.10 23.08 6.50
N ILE A 62 18.22 21.75 6.38
CA ILE A 62 17.42 20.78 7.13
C ILE A 62 17.63 20.94 8.64
N ALA A 63 18.87 21.08 9.09
CA ALA A 63 19.19 21.30 10.50
C ALA A 63 18.53 22.57 11.07
N ASN A 64 18.50 23.65 10.30
CA ASN A 64 17.83 24.89 10.69
C ASN A 64 16.30 24.74 10.71
N TYR A 65 15.73 23.95 9.80
CA TYR A 65 14.31 23.61 9.80
C TYR A 65 13.93 22.82 11.06
N GLU A 66 14.67 21.76 11.37
CA GLU A 66 14.43 20.91 12.55
C GLU A 66 14.57 21.67 13.89
N LYS A 67 15.46 22.66 13.95
CA LYS A 67 15.62 23.55 15.12
C LYS A 67 14.52 24.61 15.20
N GLY A 68 13.83 24.90 14.09
CA GLY A 68 12.88 26.01 13.95
C GLY A 68 13.56 27.38 13.82
N ILE A 69 14.85 27.41 13.47
CA ILE A 69 15.59 28.65 13.18
C ILE A 69 15.09 29.26 11.87
N ARG A 70 14.71 28.41 10.92
CA ARG A 70 14.15 28.80 9.62
C ARG A 70 12.95 27.90 9.31
N SER A 71 11.96 28.42 8.58
CA SER A 71 10.89 27.60 8.02
C SER A 71 11.18 27.28 6.54
N PRO A 72 10.89 26.05 6.05
CA PRO A 72 11.03 25.73 4.63
C PRO A 72 10.08 26.60 3.79
N LYS A 73 10.56 27.02 2.61
CA LYS A 73 9.72 27.69 1.60
C LYS A 73 8.61 26.72 1.11
N PRO A 74 7.49 27.23 0.57
CA PRO A 74 6.40 26.37 0.06
C PRO A 74 6.88 25.24 -0.84
N ASP A 75 7.69 25.52 -1.86
CA ASP A 75 8.18 24.48 -2.78
C ASP A 75 9.03 23.41 -2.08
N THR A 76 9.92 23.83 -1.16
CA THR A 76 10.73 22.89 -0.37
C THR A 76 9.85 22.04 0.55
N ARG A 77 8.83 22.64 1.16
CA ARG A 77 7.90 21.91 2.04
C ARG A 77 7.09 20.89 1.24
N LYS A 78 6.62 21.25 0.04
CA LYS A 78 5.96 20.32 -0.89
C LYS A 78 6.86 19.14 -1.25
N LYS A 79 8.14 19.40 -1.56
CA LYS A 79 9.13 18.35 -1.84
C LYS A 79 9.38 17.45 -0.63
N ILE A 80 9.51 18.01 0.58
CA ILE A 80 9.66 17.21 1.81
C ILE A 80 8.43 16.31 2.02
N ALA A 81 7.22 16.85 1.84
CA ALA A 81 5.99 16.06 1.96
C ALA A 81 5.94 14.93 0.90
N SER A 82 6.24 15.25 -0.36
CA SER A 82 6.29 14.28 -1.46
C SER A 82 7.36 13.21 -1.26
N HIS A 83 8.53 13.57 -0.72
CA HIS A 83 9.63 12.66 -0.43
C HIS A 83 9.18 11.54 0.54
N TYR A 84 8.39 11.91 1.56
CA TYR A 84 7.79 10.99 2.52
C TYR A 84 6.42 10.44 2.09
N ARG A 85 5.92 10.79 0.90
CA ARG A 85 4.63 10.37 0.32
C ARG A 85 3.42 10.71 1.20
N ILE A 86 3.45 11.88 1.84
CA ILE A 86 2.37 12.46 2.64
C ILE A 86 1.94 13.81 2.06
N THR A 87 0.83 14.36 2.54
CA THR A 87 0.40 15.71 2.19
C THR A 87 1.18 16.79 2.95
N GLU A 88 1.22 18.02 2.43
CA GLU A 88 1.80 19.15 3.17
C GLU A 88 1.05 19.45 4.47
N ASP A 89 -0.25 19.17 4.50
CA ASP A 89 -1.09 19.35 5.69
C ASP A 89 -0.67 18.38 6.80
N GLU A 90 -0.54 17.08 6.46
CA GLU A 90 -0.04 16.07 7.40
C GLU A 90 1.37 16.40 7.91
N LEU A 91 2.27 16.80 7.01
CA LEU A 91 3.63 17.22 7.39
C LEU A 91 3.60 18.36 8.43
N THR A 92 2.62 19.25 8.34
CA THR A 92 2.53 20.45 9.19
C THR A 92 1.79 20.20 10.50
N HIS A 93 0.75 19.36 10.49
CA HIS A 93 -0.23 19.27 11.57
C HIS A 93 -0.28 17.92 12.28
N SER A 94 0.15 16.82 11.65
CA SER A 94 0.09 15.48 12.26
C SER A 94 1.17 15.25 13.32
N ASP A 95 1.02 14.22 14.15
CA ASP A 95 2.05 13.79 15.11
C ASP A 95 2.73 12.49 14.63
N PHE A 96 4.00 12.63 14.20
CA PHE A 96 4.84 11.49 13.81
C PHE A 96 5.81 11.05 14.90
N SER A 97 5.66 11.52 16.15
CA SER A 97 6.60 11.19 17.24
C SER A 97 6.67 9.70 17.58
N GLY A 98 5.60 8.95 17.33
CA GLY A 98 5.56 7.49 17.50
C GLY A 98 6.02 6.69 16.28
N LEU A 99 6.44 7.36 15.18
CA LEU A 99 6.85 6.67 13.97
C LEU A 99 8.25 6.07 14.16
N HIS A 100 8.31 4.75 14.25
CA HIS A 100 9.56 3.99 14.34
C HIS A 100 9.51 2.75 13.45
N PHE A 101 10.39 2.69 12.45
CA PHE A 101 10.56 1.49 11.65
C PHE A 101 11.58 0.58 12.33
N SER A 102 11.11 -0.53 12.91
CA SER A 102 12.03 -1.56 13.42
C SER A 102 12.62 -2.35 12.26
N THR A 103 13.94 -2.51 12.28
CA THR A 103 14.74 -3.33 11.34
C THR A 103 14.43 -4.83 11.41
N SER A 104 13.46 -5.26 12.23
CA SER A 104 13.03 -6.64 12.34
C SER A 104 11.73 -6.96 11.61
N GLN A 105 10.96 -5.94 11.19
CA GLN A 105 9.59 -6.15 10.71
C GLN A 105 9.53 -6.58 9.24
N LEU A 106 10.50 -6.21 8.41
CA LEU A 106 10.53 -6.55 6.99
C LEU A 106 11.05 -7.97 6.74
N GLY A 107 11.87 -8.45 7.67
CA GLY A 107 12.29 -9.84 7.71
C GLY A 107 11.16 -10.83 8.06
N ASP A 108 10.09 -10.41 8.75
CA ASP A 108 9.04 -11.29 9.30
C ASP A 108 8.05 -11.74 8.22
N LYS A 109 8.40 -12.83 7.53
CA LYS A 109 7.59 -13.47 6.47
C LYS A 109 6.17 -13.80 6.91
N LYS A 110 5.96 -14.12 8.20
CA LYS A 110 4.66 -14.54 8.71
C LYS A 110 3.73 -13.34 8.82
N LYS A 111 4.16 -12.27 9.50
CA LYS A 111 3.38 -11.03 9.61
C LYS A 111 3.06 -10.42 8.26
N MET A 112 4.03 -10.48 7.36
CA MET A 112 3.88 -10.06 5.97
C MET A 112 2.75 -10.84 5.28
N MET A 113 2.73 -12.17 5.36
CA MET A 113 1.66 -12.96 4.77
C MET A 113 0.31 -12.69 5.42
N GLU A 114 0.26 -12.57 6.75
CA GLU A 114 -0.97 -12.20 7.47
C GLU A 114 -1.55 -10.88 6.96
N MET A 115 -0.71 -9.87 6.72
CA MET A 115 -1.15 -8.59 6.18
C MET A 115 -1.67 -8.69 4.74
N THR A 116 -1.01 -9.46 3.86
CA THR A 116 -1.53 -9.70 2.50
C THR A 116 -2.88 -10.39 2.52
N MET A 117 -3.06 -11.40 3.37
CA MET A 117 -4.35 -12.11 3.48
C MET A 117 -5.46 -11.23 4.07
N LEU A 118 -5.12 -10.19 4.83
CA LEU A 118 -6.09 -9.19 5.28
C LEU A 118 -6.46 -8.21 4.19
N MET A 119 -5.49 -7.83 3.36
CA MET A 119 -5.70 -6.87 2.27
C MET A 119 -6.42 -7.44 1.08
N PHE A 120 -6.18 -8.71 0.79
CA PHE A 120 -6.79 -9.42 -0.31
C PHE A 120 -7.31 -10.74 0.27
N PRO A 121 -8.45 -10.69 0.99
CA PRO A 121 -9.06 -11.90 1.53
C PRO A 121 -9.58 -12.78 0.40
N ILE A 122 -9.38 -14.09 0.55
CA ILE A 122 -9.95 -15.09 -0.35
C ILE A 122 -11.26 -15.55 0.28
N ILE A 123 -12.34 -15.47 -0.48
CA ILE A 123 -13.68 -15.79 -0.03
C ILE A 123 -14.01 -17.22 -0.45
N CYS A 124 -14.52 -18.02 0.48
CA CYS A 124 -14.89 -19.40 0.24
C CYS A 124 -15.93 -19.83 1.27
N THR A 125 -16.95 -20.54 0.82
CA THR A 125 -18.03 -21.08 1.64
C THR A 125 -18.20 -22.57 1.35
N GLU A 126 -18.79 -23.32 2.28
CA GLU A 126 -19.04 -24.75 2.06
C GLU A 126 -19.92 -24.98 0.82
N ARG A 127 -20.90 -24.11 0.58
CA ARG A 127 -21.77 -24.13 -0.58
C ARG A 127 -21.00 -23.93 -1.90
N THR A 128 -20.09 -22.95 -1.96
CA THR A 128 -19.32 -22.71 -3.20
C THR A 128 -18.34 -23.83 -3.51
N MET A 129 -17.90 -24.58 -2.50
CA MET A 129 -17.05 -25.76 -2.71
C MET A 129 -17.78 -26.96 -3.33
N GLU A 130 -19.11 -26.91 -3.46
CA GLU A 130 -19.90 -27.88 -4.23
C GLU A 130 -19.79 -27.64 -5.75
N ASP A 131 -19.50 -26.41 -6.18
CA ASP A 131 -19.24 -26.06 -7.57
C ASP A 131 -17.84 -26.58 -7.98
N ALA A 132 -17.82 -27.44 -9.00
CA ALA A 132 -16.60 -28.08 -9.49
C ALA A 132 -15.58 -27.06 -10.06
N SER A 133 -16.06 -26.05 -10.79
CA SER A 133 -15.24 -24.99 -11.35
C SER A 133 -14.70 -24.10 -10.22
N PHE A 134 -15.54 -23.69 -9.28
CA PHE A 134 -15.06 -22.92 -8.12
C PHE A 134 -13.97 -23.67 -7.35
N LYS A 135 -14.20 -24.95 -7.07
CA LYS A 135 -13.25 -25.81 -6.35
C LYS A 135 -11.93 -25.94 -7.09
N GLN A 136 -11.96 -26.03 -8.42
CA GLN A 136 -10.76 -26.06 -9.24
C GLN A 136 -9.97 -24.74 -9.14
N GLY A 137 -10.65 -23.61 -9.30
CA GLY A 137 -10.06 -22.27 -9.14
C GLY A 137 -9.47 -22.08 -7.75
N TYR A 138 -10.22 -22.41 -6.71
CA TYR A 138 -9.78 -22.32 -5.32
C TYR A 138 -8.54 -23.19 -5.04
N ALA A 139 -8.50 -24.42 -5.55
CA ALA A 139 -7.32 -25.28 -5.39
C ALA A 139 -6.07 -24.69 -6.07
N ALA A 140 -6.20 -24.09 -7.25
CA ALA A 140 -5.10 -23.39 -7.93
C ALA A 140 -4.68 -22.14 -7.16
N HIS A 141 -5.64 -21.37 -6.66
CA HIS A 141 -5.41 -20.17 -5.86
C HIS A 141 -4.61 -20.49 -4.59
N MET A 142 -4.97 -21.58 -3.89
CA MET A 142 -4.23 -22.04 -2.71
C MET A 142 -2.80 -22.51 -3.03
N ARG A 143 -2.59 -23.20 -4.17
CA ARG A 143 -1.23 -23.57 -4.62
C ARG A 143 -0.38 -22.34 -4.88
N ALA A 144 -0.94 -21.34 -5.56
CA ALA A 144 -0.28 -20.08 -5.81
C ALA A 144 0.09 -19.38 -4.49
N LEU A 145 -0.84 -19.29 -3.54
CA LEU A 145 -0.56 -18.72 -2.22
C LEU A 145 0.55 -19.45 -1.45
N GLU A 146 0.61 -20.78 -1.49
CA GLU A 146 1.66 -21.52 -0.80
C GLU A 146 3.03 -21.26 -1.45
N ALA A 147 3.09 -21.20 -2.79
CA ALA A 147 4.32 -20.77 -3.49
C ALA A 147 4.74 -19.36 -3.04
N MET A 148 3.81 -18.40 -2.98
CA MET A 148 4.05 -17.04 -2.49
C MET A 148 4.51 -17.02 -1.03
N LYS A 149 4.04 -17.95 -0.19
CA LYS A 149 4.43 -18.10 1.22
C LYS A 149 5.86 -18.57 1.38
N GLU A 150 6.27 -19.51 0.53
CA GLU A 150 7.63 -20.04 0.47
C GLU A 150 8.61 -19.06 -0.19
N GLY A 151 8.11 -18.02 -0.87
CA GLY A 151 8.91 -17.05 -1.61
C GLY A 151 9.32 -17.56 -2.99
N ARG A 152 8.52 -18.48 -3.55
CA ARG A 152 8.66 -18.99 -4.92
C ARG A 152 7.67 -18.27 -5.84
N GLU A 153 7.98 -18.26 -7.13
CA GLU A 153 7.00 -17.88 -8.15
C GLU A 153 5.92 -18.97 -8.23
N PHE A 154 4.66 -18.54 -8.43
CA PHE A 154 3.57 -19.46 -8.73
C PHE A 154 3.60 -19.78 -10.22
N ALA A 155 3.03 -20.91 -10.63
CA ALA A 155 3.00 -21.27 -12.05
C ALA A 155 1.98 -20.42 -12.81
N ASP A 156 2.32 -19.92 -14.01
CA ASP A 156 1.39 -19.18 -14.86
C ASP A 156 0.10 -19.98 -15.12
N THR A 157 0.23 -21.31 -15.21
CA THR A 157 -0.91 -22.22 -15.31
C THR A 157 -1.88 -22.11 -14.13
N ASP A 158 -1.41 -21.83 -12.91
CA ASP A 158 -2.31 -21.65 -11.77
C ASP A 158 -3.11 -20.35 -11.88
N TYR A 159 -2.53 -19.28 -12.45
CA TYR A 159 -3.25 -18.03 -12.76
C TYR A 159 -4.34 -18.27 -13.80
N ASP A 160 -4.01 -18.91 -14.92
CA ASP A 160 -4.96 -19.21 -15.98
C ASP A 160 -6.12 -20.09 -15.48
N ILE A 161 -5.80 -21.08 -14.63
CA ILE A 161 -6.82 -21.93 -13.99
C ILE A 161 -7.71 -21.09 -13.06
N CYS A 162 -7.17 -20.17 -12.28
CA CYS A 162 -7.98 -19.32 -11.41
C CYS A 162 -8.94 -18.45 -12.21
N VAL A 163 -8.44 -17.75 -13.23
CA VAL A 163 -9.26 -16.86 -14.06
C VAL A 163 -10.36 -17.64 -14.75
N SER A 164 -10.02 -18.70 -15.48
CA SER A 164 -11.01 -19.51 -16.21
C SER A 164 -12.03 -20.16 -15.27
N SER A 165 -11.58 -20.80 -14.19
CA SER A 165 -12.49 -21.57 -13.33
C SER A 165 -13.41 -20.70 -12.48
N TYR A 166 -12.96 -19.52 -12.05
CA TYR A 166 -13.85 -18.58 -11.35
C TYR A 166 -14.85 -17.94 -12.31
N SER A 167 -14.44 -17.55 -13.52
CA SER A 167 -15.38 -17.08 -14.54
C SER A 167 -16.43 -18.14 -14.86
N ASP A 168 -16.01 -19.38 -15.11
CA ASP A 168 -16.93 -20.49 -15.40
C ASP A 168 -17.89 -20.76 -14.22
N SER A 169 -17.42 -20.68 -12.97
CA SER A 169 -18.29 -20.84 -11.81
C SER A 169 -19.33 -19.72 -11.72
N TYR A 170 -18.90 -18.48 -11.97
CA TYR A 170 -19.79 -17.33 -11.95
C TYR A 170 -20.86 -17.42 -13.05
N ASP A 171 -20.44 -17.69 -14.29
CA ASP A 171 -21.34 -17.75 -15.44
C ASP A 171 -22.41 -18.85 -15.31
N ASN A 172 -22.09 -19.94 -14.61
CA ASN A 172 -23.01 -21.07 -14.42
C ASN A 172 -23.88 -20.98 -13.17
N SER A 173 -23.40 -20.32 -12.12
CA SER A 173 -24.00 -20.42 -10.78
C SER A 173 -24.16 -19.07 -10.06
N GLU A 174 -23.83 -17.95 -10.71
CA GLU A 174 -23.88 -16.58 -10.16
C GLU A 174 -23.22 -16.49 -8.78
N THR A 175 -22.05 -17.11 -8.63
CA THR A 175 -21.35 -17.24 -7.34
C THR A 175 -20.58 -15.97 -6.99
N PRO A 176 -21.01 -15.16 -6.00
CA PRO A 176 -20.32 -13.91 -5.66
C PRO A 176 -18.88 -14.11 -5.17
N GLU A 177 -18.59 -15.25 -4.55
CA GLU A 177 -17.23 -15.62 -4.14
C GLU A 177 -16.28 -15.77 -5.33
N SER A 178 -16.78 -16.17 -6.50
CA SER A 178 -15.98 -16.25 -7.73
C SER A 178 -15.54 -14.87 -8.19
N ILE A 179 -16.46 -13.90 -8.23
CA ILE A 179 -16.14 -12.51 -8.54
C ILE A 179 -15.15 -11.93 -7.52
N ALA A 180 -15.36 -12.19 -6.23
CA ALA A 180 -14.46 -11.73 -5.18
C ALA A 180 -13.03 -12.26 -5.36
N ASN A 181 -12.89 -13.56 -5.67
CA ASN A 181 -11.59 -14.20 -5.87
C ASN A 181 -10.97 -13.90 -7.22
N LEU A 182 -11.76 -13.59 -8.25
CA LEU A 182 -11.28 -13.10 -9.53
C LEU A 182 -10.73 -11.68 -9.38
N LEU A 183 -11.47 -10.81 -8.70
CA LEU A 183 -11.05 -9.45 -8.37
C LEU A 183 -9.75 -9.44 -7.54
N TRP A 184 -9.56 -10.41 -6.64
CA TRP A 184 -8.30 -10.61 -5.93
C TRP A 184 -7.10 -10.65 -6.91
N TRP A 185 -7.20 -11.45 -7.98
CA TRP A 185 -6.13 -11.62 -8.96
C TRP A 185 -5.87 -10.35 -9.76
N PHE A 186 -6.91 -9.62 -10.16
CA PHE A 186 -6.72 -8.37 -10.88
C PHE A 186 -6.12 -7.27 -10.00
N LEU A 187 -6.54 -7.16 -8.74
CA LEU A 187 -5.97 -6.22 -7.78
C LEU A 187 -4.50 -6.54 -7.47
N ILE A 188 -4.16 -7.83 -7.34
CA ILE A 188 -2.79 -8.26 -7.11
C ILE A 188 -1.90 -8.00 -8.33
N SER A 189 -2.43 -8.15 -9.54
CA SER A 189 -1.71 -7.82 -10.76
C SER A 189 -1.50 -6.32 -10.90
N GLU A 190 -2.55 -5.51 -10.73
CA GLU A 190 -2.48 -4.04 -10.78
C GLU A 190 -1.42 -3.51 -9.82
N LEU A 191 -1.48 -4.00 -8.59
CA LEU A 191 -0.57 -3.55 -7.55
C LEU A 191 0.88 -3.94 -7.84
N SER A 192 1.11 -5.11 -8.45
CA SER A 192 2.45 -5.56 -8.82
C SER A 192 3.05 -4.67 -9.92
N VAL A 193 2.23 -4.28 -10.91
CA VAL A 193 2.66 -3.43 -12.02
C VAL A 193 2.93 -2.00 -11.54
N LYS A 194 1.96 -1.36 -10.86
CA LYS A 194 2.09 0.04 -10.41
C LYS A 194 3.18 0.26 -9.35
N ASN A 195 3.68 -0.82 -8.74
CA ASN A 195 4.64 -0.74 -7.64
C ASN A 195 5.89 -1.62 -7.85
N GLN A 196 6.39 -1.67 -9.07
CA GLN A 196 7.57 -2.46 -9.44
C GLN A 196 8.82 -2.16 -8.59
N TRP A 197 9.00 -0.91 -8.17
CA TRP A 197 10.09 -0.49 -7.27
C TRP A 197 10.08 -1.23 -5.92
N MET A 198 8.92 -1.63 -5.39
CA MET A 198 8.84 -2.49 -4.19
C MET A 198 9.22 -3.92 -4.48
N ILE A 199 8.87 -4.41 -5.67
CA ILE A 199 9.26 -5.74 -6.10
C ILE A 199 10.78 -5.83 -6.16
N GLU A 200 11.42 -4.84 -6.77
CA GLU A 200 12.88 -4.75 -6.81
C GLU A 200 13.51 -4.62 -5.42
N GLY A 201 12.93 -3.77 -4.58
CA GLY A 201 13.43 -3.56 -3.24
C GLY A 201 13.38 -4.82 -2.37
N ALA A 202 12.29 -5.59 -2.44
CA ALA A 202 12.18 -6.79 -1.62
C ALA A 202 12.95 -7.98 -2.20
N LYS A 203 13.16 -8.05 -3.53
CA LYS A 203 14.22 -8.91 -4.11
C LYS A 203 15.59 -8.56 -3.53
N ALA A 204 15.92 -7.26 -3.46
CA ALA A 204 17.18 -6.80 -2.88
C ALA A 204 17.32 -7.13 -1.38
N LEU A 205 16.23 -7.06 -0.59
CA LEU A 205 16.24 -7.50 0.81
C LEU A 205 16.46 -9.02 0.92
N ASN A 206 15.76 -9.80 0.10
CA ASN A 206 15.85 -11.26 0.13
C ASN A 206 17.26 -11.75 -0.22
N ASP A 207 17.87 -11.12 -1.22
CA ASP A 207 19.23 -11.40 -1.67
C ASP A 207 20.30 -10.77 -0.74
N LYS A 208 19.88 -10.13 0.36
CA LYS A 208 20.74 -9.41 1.32
C LYS A 208 21.61 -8.32 0.67
N ARG A 209 21.18 -7.78 -0.49
CA ARG A 209 21.83 -6.66 -1.18
C ARG A 209 21.55 -5.32 -0.50
N VAL A 210 20.48 -5.22 0.29
CA VAL A 210 20.12 -4.05 1.08
C VAL A 210 19.71 -4.47 2.48
N SER A 211 19.93 -3.61 3.47
CA SER A 211 19.42 -3.80 4.84
C SER A 211 18.02 -3.22 4.97
N ASP A 212 17.26 -3.65 5.98
CA ASP A 212 15.90 -3.19 6.26
C ASP A 212 15.79 -1.65 6.35
N ILE A 213 16.76 -0.98 6.99
CA ILE A 213 16.75 0.48 7.10
C ILE A 213 17.07 1.17 5.76
N ASN A 214 17.98 0.59 4.97
CA ASN A 214 18.38 1.15 3.67
C ASN A 214 17.36 0.84 2.57
N PHE A 215 16.47 -0.12 2.79
CA PHE A 215 15.37 -0.40 1.88
C PHE A 215 14.54 0.87 1.66
N TYR A 216 14.10 1.52 2.74
CA TYR A 216 13.20 2.69 2.59
C TYR A 216 13.88 3.82 1.84
N LYS A 217 15.14 4.08 2.18
CA LYS A 217 15.94 5.14 1.56
C LYS A 217 16.10 4.94 0.06
N LYS A 218 16.26 3.69 -0.36
CA LYS A 218 16.57 3.37 -1.77
C LYS A 218 15.34 3.13 -2.63
N PHE A 219 14.30 2.53 -2.06
CA PHE A 219 13.15 2.07 -2.84
C PHE A 219 11.88 2.86 -2.50
N TYR A 220 11.64 3.19 -1.22
CA TYR A 220 10.39 3.84 -0.79
C TYR A 220 10.41 5.36 -0.96
N LEU A 221 11.42 6.03 -0.42
CA LEU A 221 11.49 7.48 -0.38
C LEU A 221 11.71 8.05 -1.79
N LYS A 222 11.03 9.15 -2.10
CA LYS A 222 11.05 9.74 -3.43
C LYS A 222 12.17 10.77 -3.56
N ASP A 223 13.06 10.58 -4.52
CA ASP A 223 13.97 11.65 -4.93
C ASP A 223 13.19 12.70 -5.75
N CYS A 224 13.07 13.91 -5.21
CA CYS A 224 12.33 15.01 -5.83
C CYS A 224 13.21 15.90 -6.73
N THR A 225 14.40 15.42 -7.08
CA THR A 225 15.31 16.06 -8.05
C THR A 225 15.29 15.41 -9.42
N VAL A 226 14.85 14.16 -9.51
CA VAL A 226 14.67 13.43 -10.76
C VAL A 226 13.28 13.73 -11.33
N SER A 227 13.20 14.12 -12.60
CA SER A 227 11.91 14.29 -13.29
C SER A 227 11.22 12.94 -13.44
N GLU A 228 9.91 12.89 -13.20
CA GLU A 228 9.08 11.69 -13.37
C GLU A 228 9.08 11.16 -14.81
N GLU A 229 9.53 11.98 -15.76
CA GLU A 229 9.57 11.72 -17.22
C GLU A 229 10.70 10.78 -17.69
N GLU A 230 11.62 10.33 -16.82
CA GLU A 230 12.77 9.50 -17.26
C GLU A 230 12.53 7.98 -17.24
N ASN A 231 11.33 7.50 -16.89
CA ASN A 231 11.01 6.07 -16.95
C ASN A 231 9.63 5.86 -17.56
N LEU A 232 9.54 5.56 -18.85
CA LEU A 232 8.54 4.61 -19.35
C LEU A 232 8.68 4.30 -20.86
N SER A 233 8.56 3.02 -21.18
CA SER A 233 8.07 2.46 -22.45
C SER A 233 6.57 2.77 -22.62
N GLU A 234 6.24 4.06 -22.61
CA GLU A 234 5.00 4.69 -22.12
C GLU A 234 3.68 4.21 -22.74
N ASP A 235 3.60 3.98 -24.05
CA ASP A 235 2.29 3.83 -24.70
C ASP A 235 1.65 2.43 -24.57
N ILE A 236 2.46 1.37 -24.58
CA ILE A 236 1.94 -0.02 -24.52
C ILE A 236 1.57 -0.38 -23.08
N GLU A 237 2.38 0.02 -22.11
CA GLU A 237 2.13 -0.21 -20.68
C GLU A 237 0.91 0.58 -20.19
N GLN A 238 0.67 1.78 -20.72
CA GLN A 238 -0.47 2.60 -20.35
C GLN A 238 -1.80 1.98 -20.80
N LYS A 239 -1.87 1.43 -22.01
CA LYS A 239 -3.08 0.78 -22.52
C LYS A 239 -3.42 -0.49 -21.72
N ASP A 240 -2.43 -1.33 -21.45
CA ASP A 240 -2.65 -2.56 -20.67
C ASP A 240 -3.16 -2.25 -19.25
N LEU A 241 -2.71 -1.12 -18.66
CA LEU A 241 -3.22 -0.63 -17.38
C LEU A 241 -4.64 -0.08 -17.45
N GLU A 242 -5.03 0.54 -18.55
CA GLU A 242 -6.40 1.02 -18.79
C GLU A 242 -7.37 -0.14 -18.97
N ASP A 243 -7.01 -1.14 -19.77
CA ASP A 243 -7.79 -2.36 -19.96
C ASP A 243 -7.97 -3.12 -18.61
N LEU A 244 -6.91 -3.18 -17.80
CA LEU A 244 -6.97 -3.75 -16.45
C LEU A 244 -7.88 -2.96 -15.50
N GLU A 245 -7.84 -1.62 -15.54
CA GLU A 245 -8.71 -0.76 -14.74
C GLU A 245 -10.19 -0.99 -15.08
N GLU A 246 -10.53 -1.11 -16.36
CA GLU A 246 -11.90 -1.37 -16.81
C GLU A 246 -12.43 -2.68 -16.21
N VAL A 247 -11.66 -3.77 -16.32
CA VAL A 247 -12.02 -5.06 -15.72
C VAL A 247 -12.20 -4.97 -14.21
N ILE A 248 -11.29 -4.29 -13.50
CA ILE A 248 -11.41 -4.10 -12.04
C ILE A 248 -12.68 -3.35 -11.68
N ILE A 249 -13.02 -2.28 -12.42
CA ILE A 249 -14.22 -1.48 -12.18
C ILE A 249 -15.48 -2.32 -12.44
N GLU A 250 -15.51 -3.12 -13.50
CA GLU A 250 -16.64 -4.01 -13.80
C GLU A 250 -16.86 -5.05 -12.70
N LEU A 251 -15.79 -5.72 -12.26
CA LEU A 251 -15.86 -6.69 -11.17
C LEU A 251 -16.27 -6.05 -9.84
N LEU A 252 -15.80 -4.83 -9.54
CA LEU A 252 -16.24 -4.07 -8.36
C LEU A 252 -17.72 -3.72 -8.43
N LYS A 253 -18.22 -3.28 -9.59
CA LYS A 253 -19.65 -2.97 -9.80
C LYS A 253 -20.50 -4.23 -9.60
N GLU A 254 -20.07 -5.35 -10.16
CA GLU A 254 -20.78 -6.62 -10.02
C GLU A 254 -20.76 -7.08 -8.56
N LEU A 255 -19.60 -7.06 -7.89
CA LEU A 255 -19.49 -7.46 -6.49
C LEU A 255 -20.37 -6.59 -5.55
N LYS A 256 -20.64 -5.34 -5.92
CA LYS A 256 -21.54 -4.45 -5.17
C LYS A 256 -23.01 -4.84 -5.26
N THR A 257 -23.44 -5.64 -6.24
CA THR A 257 -24.85 -6.08 -6.37
C THR A 257 -25.21 -7.12 -5.29
N TYR A 258 -24.23 -7.86 -4.79
CA TYR A 258 -24.41 -8.92 -3.80
C TYR A 258 -24.22 -8.40 -2.37
N THR A 259 -25.27 -8.43 -1.56
CA THR A 259 -25.27 -7.85 -0.22
C THR A 259 -24.20 -8.44 0.70
N GLU A 260 -23.94 -9.74 0.57
CA GLU A 260 -23.05 -10.56 1.39
C GLU A 260 -21.57 -10.19 1.23
N VAL A 261 -21.20 -9.70 0.04
CA VAL A 261 -19.81 -9.35 -0.31
C VAL A 261 -19.66 -7.89 -0.73
N SER A 262 -20.74 -7.11 -0.77
CA SER A 262 -20.71 -5.68 -1.13
C SER A 262 -19.77 -4.85 -0.26
N ALA A 263 -19.59 -5.22 1.02
CA ALA A 263 -18.63 -4.59 1.92
C ALA A 263 -17.17 -4.84 1.52
N LEU A 264 -16.88 -5.95 0.85
CA LEU A 264 -15.55 -6.25 0.33
C LEU A 264 -15.19 -5.30 -0.83
N ALA A 265 -16.15 -4.99 -1.71
CA ALA A 265 -15.94 -4.02 -2.78
C ALA A 265 -15.62 -2.62 -2.22
N ASP A 266 -16.37 -2.15 -1.21
CA ASP A 266 -16.07 -0.87 -0.55
C ASP A 266 -14.67 -0.87 0.06
N TYR A 267 -14.32 -1.97 0.75
CA TYR A 267 -12.99 -2.15 1.32
C TYR A 267 -11.89 -2.09 0.25
N TYR A 268 -12.07 -2.77 -0.88
CA TYR A 268 -11.11 -2.75 -1.98
C TYR A 268 -10.96 -1.37 -2.61
N ILE A 269 -12.02 -0.59 -2.73
CA ILE A 269 -11.91 0.81 -3.17
C ILE A 269 -10.96 1.57 -2.24
N ALA A 270 -11.16 1.51 -0.91
CA ALA A 270 -10.27 2.18 0.04
C ALA A 270 -8.82 1.66 -0.05
N ILE A 271 -8.64 0.34 -0.20
CA ILE A 271 -7.32 -0.27 -0.38
C ILE A 271 -6.62 0.26 -1.63
N ARG A 272 -7.30 0.36 -2.78
CA ARG A 272 -6.70 0.90 -4.01
C ARG A 272 -6.20 2.33 -3.83
N TYR A 273 -6.95 3.18 -3.12
CA TYR A 273 -6.51 4.53 -2.77
C TYR A 273 -5.26 4.53 -1.86
N ILE A 274 -5.24 3.69 -0.83
CA ILE A 274 -4.09 3.55 0.09
C ILE A 274 -2.84 3.06 -0.65
N LEU A 275 -3.02 2.18 -1.62
CA LEU A 275 -1.95 1.57 -2.40
C LEU A 275 -1.44 2.41 -3.58
N GLY A 276 -2.08 3.54 -3.87
CA GLY A 276 -1.75 4.34 -5.05
C GLY A 276 -2.14 3.65 -6.36
N CYS A 277 -3.10 2.73 -6.31
CA CYS A 277 -3.59 1.98 -7.48
C CYS A 277 -4.70 2.72 -8.24
N VAL A 278 -5.08 3.94 -7.85
CA VAL A 278 -6.13 4.70 -8.53
C VAL A 278 -5.57 5.58 -9.64
N ASN A 279 -6.19 5.57 -10.82
CA ASN A 279 -5.84 6.44 -11.92
C ASN A 279 -6.64 7.77 -11.84
N ASN A 280 -6.06 8.79 -11.22
CA ASN A 280 -6.66 10.11 -11.10
C ASN A 280 -5.60 11.22 -11.04
N ASN A 281 -6.04 12.49 -11.08
CA ASN A 281 -5.15 13.65 -11.09
C ASN A 281 -4.64 14.08 -9.70
N LEU A 282 -4.80 13.24 -8.67
CA LEU A 282 -4.38 13.55 -7.31
C LEU A 282 -2.97 13.05 -7.05
N THR A 283 -2.25 13.74 -6.17
CA THR A 283 -0.94 13.24 -5.71
C THR A 283 -1.11 11.95 -4.92
N GLU A 284 -0.08 11.11 -4.92
CA GLU A 284 -0.07 9.87 -4.14
C GLU A 284 -0.41 10.10 -2.65
N GLY A 285 0.15 11.14 -2.04
CA GLY A 285 -0.15 11.51 -0.65
C GLY A 285 -1.63 11.84 -0.43
N MET A 286 -2.26 12.54 -1.38
CA MET A 286 -3.70 12.83 -1.33
C MET A 286 -4.54 11.55 -1.48
N ASN A 287 -4.17 10.65 -2.40
CA ASN A 287 -4.87 9.38 -2.57
C ASN A 287 -4.81 8.52 -1.31
N LYS A 288 -3.63 8.43 -0.67
CA LYS A 288 -3.47 7.74 0.62
C LYS A 288 -4.30 8.38 1.72
N ALA A 289 -4.33 9.71 1.78
CA ALA A 289 -5.15 10.47 2.72
C ALA A 289 -6.65 10.14 2.54
N ILE A 290 -7.15 10.10 1.29
CA ILE A 290 -8.53 9.73 0.99
C ILE A 290 -8.81 8.28 1.39
N GLY A 291 -7.97 7.34 0.96
CA GLY A 291 -8.17 5.91 1.22
C GLY A 291 -8.18 5.56 2.70
N GLY A 292 -7.34 6.19 3.53
CA GLY A 292 -7.40 5.96 4.96
C GLY A 292 -8.61 6.59 5.67
N GLU A 293 -9.13 7.74 5.22
CA GLU A 293 -10.42 8.25 5.73
C GLU A 293 -11.58 7.34 5.34
N MET A 294 -11.57 6.81 4.10
CA MET A 294 -12.53 5.79 3.67
C MET A 294 -12.46 4.56 4.57
N MET A 295 -11.26 4.05 4.86
CA MET A 295 -11.04 2.88 5.71
C MET A 295 -11.59 3.07 7.13
N LEU A 296 -11.35 4.23 7.75
CA LEU A 296 -11.87 4.56 9.08
C LEU A 296 -13.40 4.70 9.07
N SER A 297 -13.95 5.34 8.02
CA SER A 297 -15.38 5.49 7.84
C SER A 297 -16.07 4.13 7.67
N PHE A 298 -15.52 3.26 6.81
CA PHE A 298 -16.04 1.92 6.57
C PHE A 298 -15.98 1.07 7.84
N MET A 299 -14.87 1.10 8.59
CA MET A 299 -14.81 0.44 9.90
C MET A 299 -15.90 0.94 10.85
N SER A 300 -16.13 2.26 10.91
CA SER A 300 -17.14 2.87 11.78
C SER A 300 -18.57 2.49 11.39
N LEU A 301 -18.80 2.25 10.09
CA LEU A 301 -20.06 1.75 9.53
C LEU A 301 -20.21 0.22 9.61
N GLY A 302 -19.26 -0.48 10.24
CA GLY A 302 -19.36 -1.92 10.47
C GLY A 302 -18.74 -2.81 9.39
N ASN A 303 -17.98 -2.26 8.44
CA ASN A 303 -17.24 -3.06 7.46
C ASN A 303 -16.19 -3.94 8.16
N GLU A 304 -16.38 -5.26 8.10
CA GLU A 304 -15.53 -6.20 8.84
C GLU A 304 -14.10 -6.30 8.29
N TYR A 305 -13.90 -6.12 6.98
CA TYR A 305 -12.59 -6.16 6.35
C TYR A 305 -11.76 -4.96 6.79
N ALA A 306 -12.36 -3.77 6.73
CA ALA A 306 -11.74 -2.54 7.23
C ALA A 306 -11.38 -2.65 8.72
N LYS A 307 -12.29 -3.19 9.54
CA LYS A 307 -12.06 -3.42 10.96
C LYS A 307 -10.90 -4.38 11.23
N LYS A 308 -10.88 -5.55 10.57
CA LYS A 308 -9.81 -6.55 10.73
C LYS A 308 -8.45 -5.96 10.31
N PHE A 309 -8.42 -5.27 9.19
CA PHE A 309 -7.24 -4.58 8.68
C PHE A 309 -6.71 -3.54 9.67
N ILE A 310 -7.58 -2.65 10.17
CA ILE A 310 -7.17 -1.61 11.13
C ILE A 310 -6.68 -2.20 12.44
N LEU A 311 -7.42 -3.14 13.03
CA LEU A 311 -7.06 -3.73 14.32
C LEU A 311 -5.73 -4.49 14.24
N GLN A 312 -5.47 -5.20 13.13
CA GLN A 312 -4.21 -5.88 12.95
C GLN A 312 -3.05 -4.90 12.82
N GLY A 313 -3.25 -3.79 12.11
CA GLY A 313 -2.27 -2.75 12.03
C GLY A 313 -1.92 -2.16 13.41
N ILE A 314 -2.92 -1.89 14.27
CA ILE A 314 -2.70 -1.40 15.65
C ILE A 314 -1.85 -2.39 16.46
N ARG A 315 -2.09 -3.69 16.31
CA ARG A 315 -1.32 -4.76 16.99
C ARG A 315 0.13 -4.82 16.51
N ASN A 316 0.39 -4.46 15.26
CA ASN A 316 1.71 -4.47 14.67
C ASN A 316 2.52 -3.21 14.98
N SER A 317 1.90 -2.15 15.49
CA SER A 317 2.61 -0.95 15.94
C SER A 317 3.50 -1.23 17.15
N PRO A 318 4.77 -0.81 17.15
CA PRO A 318 5.62 -0.90 18.34
C PRO A 318 4.99 -0.07 19.47
N LYS A 319 4.95 -0.65 20.68
CA LYS A 319 4.58 0.06 21.91
C LYS A 319 5.71 0.95 22.38
#